data_AF-A0A939UMR3-F1
#
_entry.id   AF-A0A939UMR3-F1
#
_cell.length_a   1.000
_cell.length_b   1.000
_cell.length_c   1.000
_cell.angle_alpha   90.00
_cell.angle_beta   90.00
_cell.angle_gamma   90.00
#
_symmetry.space_group_name_H-M   'P 1'
#
loop_
_entity.id
_entity.type
_entity.pdbx_description
1 polymer ?
#
loop_
_entity_poly.entity_id
_entity_poly.type
_entity_poly.pdbx_seq_one_letter_code
_entity_poly.pdbx_strand_id
1 'polypeptide(L)'
;PLHSIVGLSCENERIIPGYGPVKVIDKYRNPLPTKMLMNVLGMPSGPARPPLGKMSAKALGIVREAVTSVKDNNPEILAPICDFYGVDVFQRIEQDSLWNELL
;
A
#
# COMPACT_ATOMS: atom_id res chain seq x y z
N PRO A 1 3.54 -11.45 6.48
CA PRO A 1 3.61 -10.58 5.28
C PRO A 1 3.56 -9.07 5.60
N LEU A 2 2.70 -8.58 6.50
CA LEU A 2 2.58 -7.13 6.74
C LEU A 2 3.88 -6.43 7.21
N HIS A 3 4.74 -7.08 7.99
CA HIS A 3 6.01 -6.48 8.40
C HIS A 3 6.96 -6.18 7.23
N SER A 4 6.81 -6.86 6.08
CA SER A 4 7.70 -6.65 4.93
C SER A 4 7.46 -5.30 4.24
N ILE A 5 6.27 -4.70 4.41
CA ILE A 5 5.93 -3.42 3.77
C ILE A 5 6.66 -2.23 4.43
N VAL A 6 7.19 -2.38 5.66
CA VAL A 6 7.88 -1.32 6.41
C VAL A 6 9.18 -0.86 5.74
N GLY A 7 9.80 -1.72 4.93
CA GLY A 7 11.02 -1.46 4.17
C GLY A 7 10.86 -1.71 2.67
N LEU A 8 9.66 -1.50 2.12
CA LEU A 8 9.30 -1.91 0.77
C LEU A 8 10.23 -1.31 -0.28
N SER A 9 10.80 -2.16 -1.12
CA SER A 9 11.59 -1.77 -2.29
C SER A 9 11.01 -2.43 -3.54
N CYS A 10 10.93 -1.70 -4.64
CA CYS A 10 10.32 -2.19 -5.87
C CYS A 10 11.16 -1.76 -7.08
N GLU A 11 11.52 -2.71 -7.94
CA GLU A 11 12.14 -2.39 -9.24
C GLU A 11 11.08 -1.82 -10.18
N ASN A 12 11.33 -0.63 -10.73
CA ASN A 12 10.53 -0.01 -11.76
C ASN A 12 11.41 0.30 -12.98
N GLU A 13 10.80 0.32 -14.16
CA GLU A 13 11.46 0.78 -15.38
C GLU A 13 11.08 2.23 -15.64
N ARG A 14 12.07 3.05 -15.98
CA ARG A 14 11.87 4.46 -16.35
C ARG A 14 12.56 4.75 -17.66
N ILE A 15 11.91 5.53 -18.51
CA ILE A 15 12.51 6.05 -19.73
C ILE A 15 13.18 7.38 -19.36
N ILE A 16 14.50 7.43 -19.45
CA ILE A 16 15.24 8.68 -19.26
C ILE A 16 15.47 9.30 -20.65
N PRO A 17 15.04 10.55 -20.88
CA PRO A 17 15.31 11.25 -22.14
C PRO A 17 16.81 11.23 -22.47
N GLY A 18 17.17 10.69 -23.64
CA GLY A 18 18.55 10.59 -24.10
C GLY A 18 19.34 9.35 -23.64
N TYR A 19 18.81 8.53 -22.73
CA TYR A 19 19.49 7.33 -22.22
C TYR A 19 18.72 6.02 -22.46
N GLY A 20 17.42 6.09 -22.77
CA GLY A 20 16.58 4.92 -23.01
C GLY A 20 15.99 4.34 -21.71
N PRO A 21 15.49 3.09 -21.75
CA PRO A 21 14.90 2.43 -20.60
C PRO A 21 15.97 2.05 -19.56
N VAL A 22 15.71 2.37 -18.30
CA VAL A 22 16.61 2.09 -17.18
C VAL A 22 15.82 1.48 -16.03
N LYS A 23 16.38 0.44 -15.42
CA LYS A 23 15.82 -0.18 -14.22
C LYS A 23 16.29 0.59 -12.99
N VAL A 24 15.34 0.99 -12.15
CA VAL A 24 15.60 1.69 -10.89
C VAL A 24 14.92 0.96 -9.74
N ILE A 25 15.53 1.00 -8.56
CA ILE A 25 14.92 0.47 -7.34
C ILE A 25 14.35 1.62 -6.53
N ASP A 26 13.03 1.70 -6.48
CA ASP A 26 12.32 2.66 -5.65
C ASP A 26 12.18 2.10 -4.23
N LYS A 27 12.67 2.86 -3.24
CA LYS A 27 12.60 2.49 -1.82
C LYS A 27 11.55 3.33 -1.12
N TYR A 28 10.49 2.67 -0.67
CA TYR A 28 9.38 3.28 0.06
C TYR A 28 9.57 3.03 1.55
N ARG A 29 10.02 4.05 2.27
CA ARG A 29 10.30 3.97 3.71
C ARG A 29 9.04 4.11 4.54
N ASN A 30 9.02 3.48 5.71
CA ASN A 30 8.08 3.79 6.78
C ASN A 30 8.03 5.32 7.01
N PRO A 31 6.84 5.98 7.06
CA PRO A 31 5.51 5.39 7.18
C PRO A 31 4.71 5.22 5.89
N LEU A 32 5.29 5.44 4.71
CA LEU A 32 4.52 5.57 3.47
C LEU A 32 3.67 4.33 3.13
N PRO A 33 4.20 3.10 3.04
CA PRO A 33 3.39 1.92 2.69
C PRO A 33 2.31 1.62 3.74
N THR A 34 2.64 1.75 5.02
CA THR A 34 1.70 1.55 6.13
C THR A 34 0.56 2.57 6.06
N LYS A 35 0.87 3.84 5.76
CA LYS A 35 -0.11 4.90 5.65
C LYS A 35 -1.05 4.71 4.46
N MET A 36 -0.53 4.25 3.33
CA MET A 36 -1.36 3.88 2.17
C MET A 36 -2.32 2.75 2.52
N LEU A 37 -1.83 1.71 3.19
CA LEU A 37 -2.68 0.62 3.67
C LEU A 37 -3.78 1.12 4.62
N MET A 38 -3.43 1.94 5.62
CA MET A 38 -4.41 2.49 6.57
C MET A 38 -5.55 3.23 5.86
N ASN A 39 -5.26 4.02 4.82
CA ASN A 39 -6.30 4.69 4.03
C ASN A 39 -7.25 3.69 3.35
N VAL A 40 -6.71 2.64 2.72
CA VAL A 40 -7.54 1.59 2.12
C VAL A 40 -8.40 0.90 3.19
N LEU A 41 -7.82 0.56 4.33
CA LEU A 41 -8.55 -0.13 5.41
C LEU A 41 -9.59 0.75 6.12
N GLY A 42 -9.70 2.03 5.77
CA GLY A 42 -10.70 2.95 6.36
C GLY A 42 -10.27 3.53 7.69
N MET A 43 -8.97 3.45 8.01
CA MET A 43 -8.41 4.07 9.20
C MET A 43 -8.05 5.53 8.91
N PRO A 44 -8.33 6.48 9.83
CA PRO A 44 -7.98 7.89 9.66
C PRO A 44 -6.45 8.06 9.76
N SER A 45 -5.76 8.10 8.61
CA SER A 45 -4.30 8.30 8.55
C SER A 45 -3.89 9.70 8.04
N GLY A 46 -4.86 10.44 7.47
CA GLY A 46 -4.64 11.71 6.79
C GLY A 46 -3.81 11.57 5.50
N PRO A 47 -3.62 12.65 4.74
CA PRO A 47 -2.82 12.61 3.51
C PRO A 47 -1.33 12.40 3.82
N ALA A 48 -0.59 11.82 2.87
CA ALA A 48 0.87 11.89 2.88
C ALA A 48 1.27 13.35 2.71
N ARG A 49 1.98 13.92 3.70
CA ARG A 49 2.44 15.30 3.65
C ARG A 49 3.82 15.35 3.00
N PRO A 50 4.15 16.41 2.24
CA PRO A 50 5.50 16.64 1.77
C PRO A 50 6.51 16.51 2.93
N PRO A 51 7.65 15.84 2.74
CA PRO A 51 8.22 15.40 1.45
C PRO A 51 7.74 14.01 0.97
N LEU A 52 6.80 13.35 1.66
CA LEU A 52 6.31 12.03 1.25
C LEU A 52 5.47 12.12 -0.02
N GLY A 53 5.87 11.37 -1.06
CA GLY A 53 5.15 11.24 -2.32
C GLY A 53 4.21 10.02 -2.35
N LYS A 54 3.69 9.73 -3.54
CA LYS A 54 2.88 8.53 -3.82
C LYS A 54 3.76 7.30 -4.10
N MET A 55 3.13 6.13 -4.16
CA MET A 55 3.76 4.86 -4.52
C MET A 55 3.43 4.51 -5.98
N SER A 56 4.33 3.80 -6.67
CA SER A 56 3.99 3.24 -7.99
C SER A 56 2.92 2.16 -7.86
N ALA A 57 2.16 1.92 -8.94
CA ALA A 57 1.11 0.89 -8.95
C ALA A 57 1.65 -0.50 -8.60
N LYS A 58 2.85 -0.82 -9.10
CA LYS A 58 3.56 -2.07 -8.78
C LYS A 58 3.86 -2.19 -7.28
N ALA A 59 4.30 -1.10 -6.65
CA ALA A 59 4.59 -1.10 -5.22
C ALA A 59 3.31 -1.18 -4.37
N LEU A 60 2.22 -0.53 -4.78
CA LEU A 60 0.90 -0.67 -4.13
C LEU A 60 0.34 -2.08 -4.28
N GLY A 61 0.57 -2.75 -5.41
CA GLY A 61 0.20 -4.16 -5.61
C GLY A 61 0.82 -5.08 -4.54
N ILE A 62 2.09 -4.87 -4.19
CA ILE A 62 2.76 -5.62 -3.12
C ILE A 62 2.09 -5.36 -1.76
N VAL A 63 1.66 -4.13 -1.49
CA VAL A 63 0.93 -3.79 -0.25
C VAL A 63 -0.43 -4.49 -0.21
N ARG A 64 -1.16 -4.49 -1.34
CA ARG A 64 -2.45 -5.18 -1.48
C ARG A 64 -2.29 -6.68 -1.27
N GLU A 65 -1.33 -7.30 -1.93
CA GLU A 65 -1.05 -8.73 -1.78
C GLU A 65 -0.70 -9.09 -0.34
N ALA A 66 0.09 -8.27 0.34
CA ALA A 66 0.45 -8.51 1.74
C ALA A 66 -0.77 -8.51 2.68
N VAL A 67 -1.72 -7.59 2.49
CA VAL A 67 -2.94 -7.56 3.30
C VAL A 67 -3.95 -8.62 2.88
N THR A 68 -4.08 -8.92 1.58
CA THR A 68 -4.91 -10.03 1.07
C THR A 68 -4.43 -11.37 1.63
N SER A 69 -3.12 -11.60 1.70
CA SER A 69 -2.57 -12.80 2.33
C SER A 69 -2.96 -12.90 3.82
N VAL A 70 -2.96 -11.79 4.58
CA VAL A 70 -3.45 -11.81 5.96
C VAL A 70 -4.96 -12.07 6.02
N LYS A 71 -5.72 -11.41 5.15
CA LYS A 71 -7.17 -11.61 5.04
C LYS A 71 -7.54 -13.09 4.87
N ASP A 72 -6.83 -13.77 3.98
CA ASP A 72 -7.17 -15.14 3.58
C ASP A 72 -6.68 -16.18 4.59
N ASN A 73 -5.54 -15.95 5.25
CA ASN A 73 -4.92 -16.94 6.16
C ASN A 73 -5.21 -16.68 7.65
N ASN A 74 -5.36 -15.40 8.05
CA ASN A 74 -5.49 -14.96 9.44
C ASN A 74 -6.41 -13.73 9.55
N PRO A 75 -7.70 -13.83 9.15
CA PRO A 75 -8.64 -12.70 9.16
C PRO A 75 -8.82 -12.06 10.55
N GLU A 76 -8.62 -12.82 11.62
CA GLU A 76 -8.69 -12.36 13.01
C GLU A 76 -7.71 -11.23 13.33
N ILE A 77 -6.62 -11.10 12.56
CA ILE A 77 -5.65 -10.00 12.72
C ILE A 77 -6.26 -8.65 12.29
N LEU A 78 -7.21 -8.68 11.33
CA LEU A 78 -7.85 -7.47 10.80
C LEU A 78 -9.14 -7.11 11.55
N ALA A 79 -9.76 -8.07 12.25
CA ALA A 79 -11.02 -7.88 12.97
C ALA A 79 -11.00 -6.69 13.96
N PRO A 80 -9.93 -6.43 14.73
CA PRO A 80 -9.89 -5.27 15.63
C PRO A 80 -10.03 -3.92 14.92
N ILE A 81 -9.64 -3.83 13.64
CA ILE A 81 -9.82 -2.61 12.83
C ILE A 81 -11.30 -2.43 12.51
N CYS A 82 -12.00 -3.51 12.14
CA CYS A 82 -13.45 -3.49 11.90
C CYS A 82 -14.17 -2.96 13.14
N ASP A 83 -13.88 -3.56 14.31
CA ASP A 83 -14.56 -3.26 15.58
C ASP A 83 -14.29 -1.82 16.05
N PHE A 84 -13.04 -1.36 15.95
CA PHE A 84 -12.65 -0.05 16.45
C PHE A 84 -13.13 1.10 15.55
N TYR A 85 -13.05 0.94 14.23
CA TYR A 85 -13.40 2.02 13.28
C TYR A 85 -14.81 1.89 12.68
N GLY A 86 -15.52 0.78 12.91
CA GLY A 86 -16.84 0.55 12.33
C GLY A 86 -16.82 0.41 10.82
N VAL A 87 -15.77 -0.20 10.27
CA VAL A 87 -15.53 -0.34 8.82
C VAL A 87 -15.52 -1.80 8.40
N ASP A 88 -15.98 -2.09 7.18
CA ASP A 88 -15.81 -3.42 6.58
C ASP A 88 -14.46 -3.50 5.87
N VAL A 89 -13.44 -3.92 6.61
CA VAL A 89 -12.05 -4.01 6.10
C VAL A 89 -11.95 -5.05 4.97
N PHE A 90 -12.72 -6.14 5.07
CA PHE A 90 -12.71 -7.24 4.11
C PHE A 90 -13.25 -6.80 2.76
N GLN A 91 -14.38 -6.09 2.75
CA GLN A 91 -14.93 -5.49 1.54
C GLN A 91 -13.97 -4.46 0.94
N ARG A 92 -13.37 -3.60 1.78
CA ARG A 92 -12.49 -2.51 1.32
C ARG A 92 -11.21 -3.01 0.65
N ILE A 93 -10.63 -4.12 1.10
CA ILE A 93 -9.45 -4.72 0.46
C ILE A 93 -9.74 -5.10 -1.00
N GLU A 94 -10.97 -5.53 -1.31
CA GLU A 94 -11.39 -5.94 -2.65
C GLU A 94 -11.84 -4.77 -3.54
N GLN A 95 -12.03 -3.57 -2.99
CA GLN A 95 -12.50 -2.40 -3.73
C GLN A 95 -11.37 -1.71 -4.51
N ASP A 96 -11.25 -2.03 -5.80
CA ASP A 96 -10.24 -1.46 -6.71
C ASP A 96 -10.21 0.07 -6.73
N SER A 97 -11.36 0.73 -6.58
CA SER A 97 -11.46 2.20 -6.55
C SER A 97 -10.59 2.81 -5.45
N LEU A 98 -10.58 2.21 -4.24
CA LEU A 98 -9.79 2.71 -3.11
C LEU A 98 -8.28 2.61 -3.37
N TRP A 99 -7.85 1.57 -4.09
CA TRP A 99 -6.45 1.41 -4.47
C TRP A 99 -6.05 2.40 -5.57
N ASN A 100 -6.94 2.63 -6.54
CA ASN A 100 -6.70 3.53 -7.66
C ASN A 100 -6.64 5.01 -7.23
N GLU A 101 -7.35 5.40 -6.18
CA GLU A 101 -7.27 6.75 -5.60
C GLU A 101 -5.88 7.10 -5.03
N LEU A 102 -5.03 6.09 -4.76
CA LEU A 102 -3.70 6.26 -4.20
C LEU A 102 -2.58 6.38 -5.26
N LEU A 103 -2.91 6.18 -6.54
CA LEU A 103 -2.03 6.38 -7.70
C LEU A 103 -1.99 7.87 -8.09
#